data_AF-A0A3A8T046-F1
#
_entry.id   AF-A0A3A8T046-F1
#
_cell.length_a   1.000
_cell.length_b   1.000
_cell.length_c   1.000
_cell.angle_alpha   90.00
_cell.angle_beta   90.00
_cell.angle_gamma   90.00
#
_symmetry.space_group_name_H-M   'P 1'
#
loop_
_entity.id
_entity.type
_entity.pdbx_description
1 polymer ?
#
loop_
_entity_poly.entity_id
_entity_poly.type
_entity_poly.pdbx_seq_one_letter_code
_entity_poly.pdbx_strand_id
1 'polypeptide(L)'
;MTRWTGLLTVMVLGAGIISCDDAKPPAKVTRAQVKRTGPSTMEIIPVEGQLPYCMLFTMSEKGIIRQLTLTRENRSIRCDPGRPVANTSFRVPVQEGKVRVYIFFSDERVPAGSVAQQLYDLRDRERVTAMDLRLPGRIFVETLEFTPETGEPEATGGIVGAGGVVTSDGGTAPDAGTRELTVEPLDN
;
A
#
# COMPACT_ATOMS: atom_id res chain seq x y z
N MET A 1 -57.36 -35.67 56.08
CA MET A 1 -55.99 -35.71 55.53
C MET A 1 -56.08 -35.72 54.00
N THR A 2 -55.03 -35.30 53.28
CA THR A 2 -54.90 -35.12 51.80
C THR A 2 -55.40 -33.73 51.32
N ARG A 3 -54.55 -32.70 51.14
CA ARG A 3 -53.61 -32.36 50.01
C ARG A 3 -54.34 -32.42 48.65
N TRP A 4 -54.24 -31.48 47.69
CA TRP A 4 -53.07 -30.70 47.28
C TRP A 4 -53.46 -29.70 46.15
N THR A 5 -52.71 -28.58 46.06
CA THR A 5 -52.30 -27.80 44.85
C THR A 5 -53.34 -27.07 44.01
N GLY A 6 -53.37 -25.74 44.21
CA GLY A 6 -53.84 -24.77 43.23
C GLY A 6 -52.82 -24.55 42.11
N LEU A 7 -53.34 -24.22 40.92
CA LEU A 7 -52.59 -23.99 39.70
C LEU A 7 -52.57 -22.49 39.41
N LEU A 8 -51.37 -21.92 39.44
CA LEU A 8 -51.06 -20.52 39.14
C LEU A 8 -51.25 -20.25 37.64
N THR A 9 -52.11 -19.27 37.32
CA THR A 9 -52.21 -18.64 36.00
C THR A 9 -51.00 -17.74 35.75
N VAL A 10 -50.17 -18.12 34.78
CA VAL A 10 -49.00 -17.37 34.31
C VAL A 10 -49.48 -16.24 33.37
N MET A 11 -49.25 -14.99 33.77
CA MET A 11 -49.31 -13.83 32.88
C MET A 11 -48.14 -13.89 31.88
N VAL A 12 -48.46 -14.08 30.62
CA VAL A 12 -47.52 -13.93 29.50
C VAL A 12 -47.25 -12.44 29.30
N LEU A 13 -46.10 -11.96 29.77
CA LEU A 13 -45.57 -10.64 29.39
C LEU A 13 -45.26 -10.65 27.89
N GLY A 14 -45.92 -9.75 27.17
CA GLY A 14 -45.69 -9.49 25.75
C GLY A 14 -44.24 -9.13 25.49
N ALA A 15 -43.58 -9.98 24.70
CA ALA A 15 -42.27 -9.72 24.13
C ALA A 15 -42.35 -8.51 23.18
N GLY A 16 -41.78 -7.39 23.60
CA GLY A 16 -41.38 -6.31 22.71
C GLY A 16 -40.21 -6.80 21.84
N ILE A 17 -40.55 -7.37 20.69
CA ILE A 17 -39.62 -7.57 19.57
C ILE A 17 -39.26 -6.19 19.01
N ILE A 18 -38.20 -5.60 19.55
CA ILE A 18 -37.47 -4.53 18.86
C ILE A 18 -36.85 -5.21 17.64
N SER A 19 -37.49 -5.02 16.49
CA SER A 19 -36.96 -5.39 15.18
C SER A 19 -35.61 -4.68 15.04
N CYS A 20 -34.51 -5.42 15.12
CA CYS A 20 -33.22 -4.94 14.65
C CYS A 20 -33.37 -4.75 13.14
N ASP A 21 -33.60 -3.51 12.74
CA ASP A 21 -33.50 -3.10 11.35
C ASP A 21 -32.20 -3.65 10.75
N ASP A 22 -32.34 -4.22 9.56
CA ASP A 22 -31.31 -4.63 8.62
C ASP A 22 -30.41 -3.41 8.32
N ALA A 23 -29.51 -3.10 9.24
CA ALA A 23 -28.55 -2.03 9.09
C ALA A 23 -27.55 -2.46 8.02
N LYS A 24 -27.88 -2.12 6.76
CA LYS A 24 -26.98 -2.20 5.62
C LYS A 24 -25.58 -1.75 6.09
N PRO A 25 -24.53 -2.59 5.96
CA PRO A 25 -23.21 -2.23 6.41
C PRO A 25 -22.85 -0.84 5.86
N PRO A 26 -22.35 0.07 6.71
CA PRO A 26 -22.04 1.43 6.26
C PRO A 26 -21.12 1.33 5.05
N ALA A 27 -21.49 2.03 3.98
CA ALA A 27 -20.72 2.03 2.74
C ALA A 27 -19.26 2.36 3.06
N LYS A 28 -18.32 1.53 2.58
CA LYS A 28 -16.89 1.80 2.71
C LYS A 28 -16.62 3.18 2.10
N VAL A 29 -16.27 4.14 2.95
CA VAL A 29 -15.86 5.47 2.51
C VAL A 29 -14.47 5.33 1.91
N THR A 30 -14.37 5.35 0.58
CA THR A 30 -13.08 5.40 -0.13
C THR A 30 -12.45 6.76 0.06
N ARG A 31 -11.27 6.83 0.68
CA ARG A 31 -10.60 8.10 1.05
C ARG A 31 -9.45 8.48 0.13
N ALA A 32 -8.97 7.55 -0.67
CA ALA A 32 -7.90 7.77 -1.61
C ALA A 32 -8.01 6.78 -2.78
N GLN A 33 -7.35 7.11 -3.88
CA GLN A 33 -7.27 6.27 -5.06
C GLN A 33 -5.82 5.90 -5.34
N VAL A 34 -5.59 4.67 -5.82
CA VAL A 34 -4.31 4.26 -6.38
C VAL A 34 -4.38 4.42 -7.89
N LYS A 35 -3.45 5.18 -8.46
CA LYS A 35 -3.25 5.30 -9.90
C LYS A 35 -1.94 4.62 -10.27
N ARG A 36 -2.00 3.50 -10.99
CA ARG A 36 -0.81 2.83 -11.51
C ARG A 36 -0.13 3.75 -12.55
N THR A 37 1.15 4.03 -12.36
CA THR A 37 1.96 4.84 -13.30
C THR A 37 3.03 4.01 -14.03
N GLY A 38 3.16 2.74 -13.69
CA GLY A 38 4.04 1.77 -14.35
C GLY A 38 3.90 0.36 -13.75
N PRO A 39 4.74 -0.59 -14.16
CA PRO A 39 4.64 -1.99 -13.72
C PRO A 39 4.80 -2.15 -12.20
N SER A 40 5.70 -1.38 -11.60
CA SER A 40 6.00 -1.43 -10.15
C SER A 40 5.85 -0.07 -9.46
N THR A 41 5.13 0.87 -10.08
CA THR A 41 5.01 2.25 -9.61
C THR A 41 3.55 2.71 -9.54
N MET A 42 3.24 3.48 -8.50
CA MET A 42 1.89 4.02 -8.26
C MET A 42 1.92 5.45 -7.71
N GLU A 43 0.89 6.22 -8.03
CA GLU A 43 0.53 7.47 -7.38
C GLU A 43 -0.64 7.22 -6.42
N ILE A 44 -0.65 7.91 -5.29
CA ILE A 44 -1.78 7.93 -4.35
C ILE A 44 -2.42 9.30 -4.39
N ILE A 45 -3.73 9.35 -4.64
CA ILE A 45 -4.49 10.58 -4.81
C ILE A 45 -5.58 10.63 -3.74
N PRO A 46 -5.49 11.52 -2.73
CA PRO A 46 -6.54 11.72 -1.74
C PRO A 46 -7.82 12.23 -2.39
N VAL A 47 -8.98 11.74 -1.93
CA VAL A 47 -10.27 12.33 -2.33
C VAL A 47 -10.56 13.58 -1.50
N GLU A 48 -11.63 14.30 -1.84
CA GLU A 48 -12.06 15.46 -1.06
C GLU A 48 -12.52 15.09 0.37
N GLY A 49 -12.50 16.07 1.27
CA GLY A 49 -12.98 15.90 2.65
C GLY A 49 -12.05 15.09 3.58
N GLN A 50 -10.83 14.76 3.15
CA GLN A 50 -9.83 14.16 4.03
C GLN A 50 -9.15 15.20 4.92
N LEU A 51 -8.46 14.71 5.96
CA LEU A 51 -7.68 15.56 6.86
C LEU A 51 -6.42 16.09 6.16
N PRO A 52 -5.92 17.28 6.54
CA PRO A 52 -4.93 18.03 5.77
C PRO A 52 -3.54 17.39 5.71
N TYR A 53 -3.19 16.53 6.67
CA TYR A 53 -1.92 15.82 6.68
C TYR A 53 -2.13 14.36 6.31
N CYS A 54 -1.19 13.76 5.58
CA CYS A 54 -1.17 12.34 5.35
C CYS A 54 0.22 11.71 5.41
N MET A 55 0.22 10.39 5.61
CA MET A 55 1.41 9.57 5.71
C MET A 55 1.14 8.18 5.13
N LEU A 56 2.08 7.65 4.37
CA LEU A 56 1.89 6.41 3.61
C LEU A 56 2.88 5.35 4.04
N PHE A 57 2.38 4.12 4.19
CA PHE A 57 3.17 2.92 4.38
C PHE A 57 2.72 1.82 3.42
N THR A 58 3.63 0.93 3.04
CA THR A 58 3.29 -0.38 2.47
C THR A 58 3.57 -1.46 3.48
N MET A 59 2.76 -2.51 3.45
CA MET A 59 3.00 -3.77 4.15
C MET A 59 2.83 -4.91 3.16
N SER A 60 3.90 -5.63 2.88
CA SER A 60 3.87 -6.81 2.01
C SER A 60 3.24 -8.01 2.69
N GLU A 61 2.85 -9.02 1.90
CA GLU A 61 2.43 -10.33 2.42
C GLU A 61 3.53 -11.02 3.23
N LYS A 62 4.80 -10.67 2.99
CA LYS A 62 5.97 -11.14 3.76
C LYS A 62 6.19 -10.35 5.06
N GLY A 63 5.30 -9.40 5.39
CA GLY A 63 5.41 -8.57 6.58
C GLY A 63 6.44 -7.45 6.50
N ILE A 64 6.97 -7.14 5.30
CA ILE A 64 7.91 -6.03 5.10
C ILE A 64 7.13 -4.72 5.13
N ILE A 65 7.46 -3.84 6.07
CA ILE A 65 6.85 -2.52 6.21
C ILE A 65 7.80 -1.45 5.68
N ARG A 66 7.32 -0.59 4.77
CA ARG A 66 8.09 0.57 4.27
C ARG A 66 7.30 1.84 4.41
N GLN A 67 7.96 2.90 4.88
CA GLN A 67 7.42 4.25 4.80
C GLN A 67 7.63 4.79 3.37
N LEU A 68 6.56 5.25 2.73
CA LEU A 68 6.63 5.84 1.39
C LEU A 68 6.89 7.35 1.44
N THR A 69 6.24 8.04 2.39
CA THR A 69 6.43 9.49 2.59
C THR A 69 7.60 9.75 3.53
N LEU A 70 8.83 9.60 3.04
CA LEU A 70 10.05 9.96 3.77
C LEU A 70 10.31 11.47 3.68
N THR A 71 10.22 12.16 4.81
CA THR A 71 10.58 13.57 4.94
C THR A 71 11.76 13.78 5.86
N ARG A 72 12.43 14.94 5.75
CA ARG A 72 13.53 15.31 6.65
C ARG A 72 13.13 15.30 8.12
N GLU A 73 11.91 15.72 8.43
CA GLU A 73 11.36 15.75 9.80
C GLU A 73 10.80 14.41 10.25
N ASN A 74 10.68 13.43 9.35
CA ASN A 74 10.04 12.14 9.59
C ASN A 74 8.62 12.26 10.19
N ARG A 75 7.81 13.15 9.63
CA ARG A 75 6.41 13.41 10.02
C ARG A 75 5.46 13.34 8.82
N SER A 76 4.17 13.22 9.09
CA SER A 76 3.12 13.37 8.07
C SER A 76 3.25 14.71 7.33
N ILE A 77 2.92 14.69 6.05
CA ILE A 77 3.04 15.83 5.13
C ILE A 77 1.68 16.37 4.77
N ARG A 78 1.61 17.59 4.23
CA ARG A 78 0.35 18.13 3.72
C ARG A 78 -0.07 17.36 2.47
N CYS A 79 -1.35 17.02 2.38
CA CYS A 79 -1.91 16.26 1.27
C CYS A 79 -3.16 16.97 0.77
N ASP A 80 -3.05 17.56 -0.41
CA ASP A 80 -4.17 18.26 -1.04
C ASP A 80 -5.05 17.26 -1.81
N PRO A 81 -6.39 17.42 -1.76
CA PRO A 81 -7.29 16.53 -2.47
C PRO A 81 -7.09 16.63 -3.99
N GLY A 82 -7.24 15.50 -4.67
CA GLY A 82 -7.12 15.42 -6.14
C GLY A 82 -5.69 15.53 -6.68
N ARG A 83 -4.67 15.66 -5.81
CA ARG A 83 -3.26 15.72 -6.21
C ARG A 83 -2.48 14.50 -5.72
N PRO A 84 -1.48 14.01 -6.46
CA PRO A 84 -0.60 12.97 -5.97
C PRO A 84 0.08 13.38 -4.66
N VAL A 85 0.08 12.50 -3.67
CA VAL A 85 0.80 12.75 -2.41
C VAL A 85 2.27 13.01 -2.67
N ALA A 86 2.81 14.08 -2.09
CA ALA A 86 4.17 14.58 -2.33
C ALA A 86 4.48 14.90 -3.80
N ASN A 87 3.48 15.01 -4.69
CA ASN A 87 3.63 15.21 -6.13
C ASN A 87 4.61 14.20 -6.77
N THR A 88 4.56 12.94 -6.33
CA THR A 88 5.49 11.90 -6.78
C THR A 88 4.81 10.55 -6.97
N SER A 89 5.54 9.61 -7.57
CA SER A 89 5.15 8.20 -7.66
C SER A 89 6.03 7.35 -6.74
N PHE A 90 5.44 6.29 -6.20
CA PHE A 90 6.08 5.38 -5.27
C PHE A 90 6.36 4.06 -5.97
N ARG A 91 7.61 3.60 -5.87
CA ARG A 91 8.03 2.29 -6.40
C ARG A 91 7.88 1.22 -5.32
N VAL A 92 7.20 0.13 -5.67
CA VAL A 92 7.06 -1.07 -4.83
C VAL A 92 7.87 -2.20 -5.47
N PRO A 93 8.89 -2.76 -4.80
CA PRO A 93 9.70 -3.83 -5.36
C PRO A 93 8.87 -5.08 -5.71
N VAL A 94 9.09 -5.65 -6.89
CA VAL A 94 8.35 -6.86 -7.34
C VAL A 94 8.58 -8.04 -6.40
N GLN A 95 9.76 -8.12 -5.76
CA GLN A 95 10.12 -9.17 -4.82
C GLN A 95 9.27 -9.15 -3.53
N GLU A 96 8.65 -8.02 -3.22
CA GLU A 96 7.73 -7.87 -2.09
C GLU A 96 6.35 -8.49 -2.38
N GLY A 97 6.00 -8.68 -3.66
CA GLY A 97 4.69 -9.20 -4.06
C GLY A 97 3.57 -8.20 -3.80
N LYS A 98 2.34 -8.69 -3.65
CA LYS A 98 1.18 -7.86 -3.32
C LYS A 98 1.41 -7.13 -1.99
N VAL A 99 1.10 -5.83 -1.98
CA VAL A 99 1.21 -4.99 -0.79
C VAL A 99 -0.12 -4.36 -0.42
N ARG A 100 -0.34 -4.22 0.88
CA ARG A 100 -1.35 -3.33 1.46
C ARG A 100 -0.75 -1.95 1.61
N VAL A 101 -1.38 -0.95 1.01
CA VAL A 101 -0.99 0.46 1.12
C VAL A 101 -1.84 1.10 2.21
N TYR A 102 -1.21 1.43 3.32
CA TYR A 102 -1.85 2.16 4.43
C TYR A 102 -1.67 3.66 4.24
N ILE A 103 -2.78 4.38 4.27
CA ILE A 103 -2.80 5.84 4.14
C ILE A 103 -3.45 6.39 5.40
N PHE A 104 -2.66 7.10 6.20
CA PHE A 104 -3.09 7.79 7.40
C PHE A 104 -3.37 9.24 7.05
N PHE A 105 -4.60 9.70 7.30
CA PHE A 105 -4.94 11.12 7.25
C PHE A 105 -5.08 11.64 8.68
N SER A 106 -4.51 12.80 8.98
CA SER A 106 -4.48 13.40 10.31
C SER A 106 -4.73 14.92 10.26
N ASP A 107 -5.37 15.45 11.30
CA ASP A 107 -5.59 16.90 11.46
C ASP A 107 -4.34 17.64 11.93
N GLU A 108 -3.38 16.91 12.50
CA GLU A 108 -2.07 17.42 12.90
C GLU A 108 -0.90 16.62 12.30
N ARG A 109 0.33 17.12 12.47
CA ARG A 109 1.54 16.43 12.01
C ARG A 109 1.91 15.29 12.96
N VAL A 110 1.84 14.06 12.48
CA VAL A 110 2.12 12.85 13.27
C VAL A 110 3.54 12.33 12.99
N PRO A 111 4.33 11.93 14.01
CA PRO A 111 5.65 11.34 13.81
C PRO A 111 5.58 9.94 13.17
N ALA A 112 6.29 9.74 12.07
CA ALA A 112 6.19 8.51 11.29
C ALA A 112 6.78 7.29 12.00
N GLY A 113 7.83 7.47 12.80
CA GLY A 113 8.40 6.39 13.61
C GLY A 113 7.38 5.76 14.57
N SER A 114 6.51 6.57 15.18
CA SER A 114 5.47 6.08 16.10
C SER A 114 4.38 5.27 15.37
N VAL A 115 4.05 5.65 14.13
CA VAL A 115 3.11 4.92 13.28
C VAL A 115 3.73 3.61 12.80
N ALA A 116 5.00 3.65 12.37
CA ALA A 116 5.74 2.48 11.91
C ALA A 116 5.84 1.40 12.99
N GLN A 117 6.15 1.79 14.23
CA GLN A 117 6.23 0.84 15.35
C GLN A 117 4.87 0.16 15.60
N GLN A 118 3.79 0.95 15.66
CA GLN A 118 2.45 0.40 15.88
C GLN A 118 2.00 -0.50 14.72
N LEU A 119 2.30 -0.14 13.47
CA LEU A 119 2.06 -1.00 12.32
C LEU A 119 2.85 -2.31 12.39
N TYR A 120 4.08 -2.27 12.89
CA TYR A 120 4.89 -3.47 13.08
C TYR A 120 4.30 -4.40 14.15
N ASP A 121 3.79 -3.84 15.24
CA ASP A 121 3.12 -4.58 16.31
C ASP A 121 1.79 -5.19 15.84
N LEU A 122 1.14 -4.57 14.84
CA LEU A 122 -0.14 -4.98 14.27
C LEU A 122 -0.01 -5.75 12.94
N ARG A 123 1.20 -6.12 12.52
CA ARG A 123 1.47 -6.68 11.17
C ARG A 123 0.70 -7.97 10.85
N ASP A 124 0.42 -8.77 11.88
CA ASP A 124 -0.27 -10.06 11.77
C ASP A 124 -1.80 -9.89 11.68
N ARG A 125 -2.32 -8.65 11.82
CA ARG A 125 -3.74 -8.37 11.63
C ARG A 125 -4.08 -8.26 10.15
N GLU A 126 -5.26 -8.78 9.79
CA GLU A 126 -5.80 -8.70 8.43
C GLU A 126 -6.01 -7.25 7.97
N ARG A 127 -6.48 -6.39 8.89
CA ARG A 127 -6.68 -4.96 8.64
C ARG A 127 -6.36 -4.16 9.89
N VAL A 128 -5.70 -3.02 9.70
CA VAL A 128 -5.47 -2.01 10.73
C VAL A 128 -6.48 -0.88 10.55
N THR A 129 -7.15 -0.51 11.64
CA THR A 129 -8.11 0.60 11.67
C THR A 129 -7.56 1.76 12.50
N ALA A 130 -8.20 2.93 12.42
CA ALA A 130 -7.82 4.08 13.23
C ALA A 130 -7.89 3.80 14.75
N MET A 131 -8.82 2.93 15.19
CA MET A 131 -9.03 2.60 16.61
C MET A 131 -7.93 1.71 17.18
N ASP A 132 -7.21 0.99 16.32
CA ASP A 132 -6.09 0.15 16.72
C ASP A 132 -4.83 0.98 17.03
N LEU A 133 -4.83 2.25 16.61
CA LEU A 133 -3.69 3.13 16.65
C LEU A 133 -3.86 4.19 17.73
N ARG A 134 -2.83 4.34 18.55
CA ARG A 134 -2.73 5.34 19.61
C ARG A 134 -2.05 6.59 19.06
N LEU A 135 -2.66 7.17 18.04
CA LEU A 135 -2.19 8.40 17.41
C LEU A 135 -2.96 9.59 17.97
N PRO A 136 -2.31 10.76 18.08
CA PRO A 136 -2.97 11.96 18.59
C PRO A 136 -3.90 12.57 17.54
N GLY A 137 -4.85 13.37 18.00
CA GLY A 137 -5.81 14.07 17.14
C GLY A 137 -6.85 13.16 16.47
N ARG A 138 -7.40 13.63 15.36
CA ARG A 138 -8.32 12.85 14.52
C ARG A 138 -7.54 12.10 13.47
N ILE A 139 -7.83 10.82 13.32
CA ILE A 139 -7.18 9.97 12.32
C ILE A 139 -8.22 9.25 11.46
N PHE A 140 -8.00 9.29 10.15
CA PHE A 140 -8.64 8.37 9.22
C PHE A 140 -7.61 7.43 8.61
N VAL A 141 -7.96 6.16 8.48
CA VAL A 141 -7.10 5.14 7.87
C VAL A 141 -7.79 4.60 6.63
N GLU A 142 -7.07 4.59 5.52
CA GLU A 142 -7.45 3.91 4.29
C GLU A 142 -6.46 2.77 4.02
N THR A 143 -6.98 1.67 3.49
CA THR A 143 -6.17 0.52 3.10
C THR A 143 -6.51 0.14 1.67
N LEU A 144 -5.56 0.36 0.78
CA LEU A 144 -5.65 0.00 -0.62
C LEU A 144 -4.72 -1.18 -0.91
N GLU A 145 -4.88 -1.82 -2.06
CA GLU A 145 -4.01 -2.91 -2.50
C GLU A 145 -3.25 -2.50 -3.75
N PHE A 146 -2.00 -2.96 -3.86
CA PHE A 146 -1.18 -2.80 -5.05
C PHE A 146 -0.36 -4.06 -5.29
N THR A 147 -0.34 -4.55 -6.53
CA THR A 147 0.47 -5.69 -6.93
C THR A 147 1.52 -5.22 -7.94
N PRO A 148 2.81 -5.16 -7.58
CA PRO A 148 3.85 -4.84 -8.54
C PRO A 148 3.99 -5.95 -9.57
N GLU A 149 4.21 -5.57 -10.82
CA GLU A 149 4.40 -6.43 -11.97
C GLU A 149 5.84 -6.27 -12.48
N THR A 150 6.41 -7.34 -13.01
CA THR A 150 7.66 -7.26 -13.76
C THR A 150 7.37 -6.52 -15.07
N GLY A 151 7.97 -5.34 -15.24
CA GLY A 151 7.91 -4.67 -16.54
C GLY A 151 8.63 -5.51 -17.59
N GLU A 152 8.06 -5.63 -18.78
CA GLU A 152 8.89 -5.94 -19.94
C GLU A 152 9.95 -4.84 -20.05
N PRO A 153 11.22 -5.16 -20.33
CA PRO A 153 12.23 -4.13 -20.51
C PRO A 153 11.75 -3.21 -21.63
N GLU A 154 11.48 -1.94 -21.31
CA GLU A 154 11.30 -0.92 -22.34
C GLU A 154 12.49 -1.03 -23.30
N ALA A 155 12.21 -1.31 -24.58
CA ALA A 155 13.21 -1.45 -25.62
C ALA A 155 13.95 -0.13 -25.82
N THR A 156 14.87 0.17 -24.93
CA THR A 156 15.69 1.38 -24.94
C THR A 156 17.04 0.98 -25.49
N GLY A 157 17.21 1.13 -26.80
CA GLY A 157 18.47 0.73 -27.44
C GLY A 157 18.61 1.01 -28.93
N GLY A 158 17.90 1.99 -29.49
CA GLY A 158 18.26 2.53 -30.81
C GLY A 158 19.51 3.39 -30.66
N ILE A 159 20.69 2.82 -30.90
CA ILE A 159 21.95 3.58 -30.99
C ILE A 159 21.83 4.53 -32.20
N VAL A 160 21.72 5.84 -31.95
CA VAL A 160 21.79 6.83 -33.03
C VAL A 160 23.26 7.01 -33.37
N GLY A 161 23.71 6.35 -34.45
CA GLY A 161 25.02 6.63 -35.05
C GLY A 161 25.09 8.08 -35.54
N ALA A 162 26.30 8.65 -35.62
CA ALA A 162 26.60 10.06 -35.91
C ALA A 162 26.15 10.59 -37.31
N GLY A 163 25.24 9.90 -37.98
CA GLY A 163 24.65 10.29 -39.27
C GLY A 163 23.12 10.14 -39.36
N GLY A 164 22.41 9.85 -38.27
CA GLY A 164 20.93 9.87 -38.27
C GLY A 164 20.25 8.80 -39.13
N VAL A 165 20.88 7.63 -39.31
CA VAL A 165 20.24 6.46 -39.94
C VAL A 165 20.06 5.38 -38.89
N VAL A 166 18.82 4.92 -38.72
CA VAL A 166 18.46 3.78 -37.87
C VAL A 166 18.63 2.51 -38.69
N THR A 167 19.71 1.76 -38.49
CA THR A 167 19.82 0.39 -38.99
C THR A 167 19.27 -0.57 -37.93
N SER A 168 18.13 -1.18 -38.22
CA SER A 168 17.60 -2.33 -37.46
C SER A 168 18.11 -3.61 -38.10
N ASP A 169 19.36 -3.95 -37.83
CA ASP A 169 19.94 -5.20 -38.31
C ASP A 169 20.02 -6.18 -37.14
N GLY A 170 18.91 -6.90 -36.93
CA GLY A 170 18.94 -8.19 -36.25
C GLY A 170 19.78 -9.16 -37.08
N GLY A 171 21.02 -9.41 -36.63
CA GLY A 171 21.97 -10.29 -37.30
C GLY A 171 22.34 -11.49 -36.41
N THR A 172 21.89 -12.67 -36.84
CA THR A 172 22.25 -13.98 -36.29
C THR A 172 23.57 -14.51 -36.89
N ALA A 173 24.45 -15.02 -36.00
CA ALA A 173 25.49 -16.08 -36.16
C ALA A 173 26.75 -15.80 -37.04
N PRO A 174 27.86 -16.60 -36.99
CA PRO A 174 28.14 -17.88 -36.28
C PRO A 174 29.53 -17.99 -35.58
N ASP A 175 29.78 -19.17 -34.98
CA ASP A 175 31.06 -19.74 -34.50
C ASP A 175 32.27 -19.54 -35.45
N ALA A 176 33.46 -19.28 -34.89
CA ALA A 176 34.71 -20.02 -35.20
C ALA A 176 35.96 -19.40 -34.53
N GLY A 177 36.69 -20.22 -33.77
CA GLY A 177 38.14 -20.41 -34.02
C GLY A 177 39.15 -19.63 -33.18
N THR A 178 39.61 -20.28 -32.11
CA THR A 178 41.01 -20.41 -31.63
C THR A 178 42.09 -19.54 -32.30
N ARG A 179 42.80 -18.75 -31.47
CA ARG A 179 44.26 -18.63 -31.53
C ARG A 179 44.84 -18.12 -30.21
N GLU A 180 45.62 -19.00 -29.57
CA GLU A 180 46.64 -18.65 -28.57
C GLU A 180 47.61 -17.60 -29.13
N LEU A 181 48.12 -16.72 -28.26
CA LEU A 181 49.46 -16.15 -28.36
C LEU A 181 49.84 -15.49 -27.02
N THR A 182 50.59 -16.26 -26.22
CA THR A 182 51.89 -15.95 -25.61
C THR A 182 52.10 -14.65 -24.82
N VAL A 183 52.48 -14.90 -23.56
CA VAL A 183 53.02 -14.04 -22.49
C VAL A 183 54.29 -13.27 -22.89
N GLU A 184 54.47 -12.04 -22.38
CA GLU A 184 55.74 -11.60 -21.77
C GLU A 184 55.50 -10.60 -20.61
N PRO A 185 56.31 -10.67 -19.52
CA PRO A 185 56.18 -9.86 -18.31
C PRO A 185 57.08 -8.61 -18.35
N LEU A 186 56.72 -7.57 -17.59
CA LEU A 186 57.56 -6.39 -17.37
C LEU A 186 57.95 -6.32 -15.88
N ASP A 187 59.18 -6.72 -15.60
CA ASP A 187 59.95 -6.31 -14.42
C ASP A 187 60.69 -5.01 -14.74
N ASN A 188 60.42 -3.94 -13.99
CA ASN A 188 61.38 -3.13 -13.20
C ASN A 188 60.67 -1.94 -12.53
#